data_AF-A0A7T6Z6L0-F1
#
_entry.id   AF-A0A7T6Z6L0-F1
#
_cell.length_a   1.000
_cell.length_b   1.000
_cell.length_c   1.000
_cell.angle_alpha   90.00
_cell.angle_beta   90.00
_cell.angle_gamma   90.00
#
_symmetry.space_group_name_H-M   'P 1'
#
loop_
_entity.id
_entity.type
_entity.pdbx_description
1 polymer ?
#
loop_
_entity_poly.entity_id
_entity_poly.type
_entity_poly.pdbx_seq_one_letter_code
_entity_poly.pdbx_strand_id
1 'polypeptide(L)'
;MNCYFNHDKSGEAQSDEPLGKIINALLEGMDVIVNDIYGGFSEQLLELTRDELLILEQENLIQTDEYLNALSKIHISNEPSFRTCKSNNALVLTLNFSWKVEQLINENLTS
;
A
#
# COMPACT_ATOMS: atom_id res chain seq x y z
N MET A 1 11.76 -39.61 -11.86
CA MET A 1 10.62 -39.44 -12.78
C MET A 1 10.13 -38.02 -12.55
N ASN A 2 10.60 -37.07 -13.37
CA ASN A 2 10.35 -35.64 -13.17
C ASN A 2 9.17 -35.20 -14.04
N CYS A 3 8.15 -34.61 -13.43
CA CYS A 3 7.14 -33.86 -14.15
C CYS A 3 7.57 -32.40 -14.19
N TYR A 4 7.88 -31.89 -15.39
CA TYR A 4 8.07 -30.47 -15.66
C TYR A 4 6.70 -29.83 -15.91
N PHE A 5 6.38 -28.78 -15.16
CA PHE A 5 5.36 -27.81 -15.57
C PHE A 5 6.05 -26.70 -16.36
N ASN A 6 5.87 -26.70 -17.67
CA ASN A 6 6.10 -25.53 -18.50
C ASN A 6 4.93 -24.57 -18.32
N HIS A 7 5.18 -23.40 -17.74
CA HIS A 7 4.32 -22.24 -17.92
C HIS A 7 4.94 -21.36 -18.99
N ASP A 8 4.52 -21.58 -20.24
CA ASP A 8 4.62 -20.57 -21.29
C ASP A 8 3.38 -19.68 -21.17
N LYS A 9 3.54 -18.47 -20.61
CA LYS A 9 2.59 -17.35 -20.74
C LYS A 9 3.36 -16.04 -20.54
N SER A 10 3.63 -15.32 -21.65
CA SER A 10 3.49 -13.86 -21.76
C SER A 10 3.72 -13.06 -20.47
N GLY A 11 4.98 -12.76 -20.13
CA GLY A 11 5.36 -12.14 -18.86
C GLY A 11 5.52 -10.61 -18.92
N GLU A 12 4.48 -9.87 -19.26
CA GLU A 12 4.39 -8.47 -18.80
C GLU A 12 3.61 -8.49 -17.48
N ALA A 13 4.35 -8.42 -16.37
CA ALA A 13 3.81 -8.34 -15.02
C ALA A 13 3.14 -6.96 -14.82
N GLN A 14 1.90 -6.83 -15.28
CA GLN A 14 1.00 -5.71 -14.97
C GLN A 14 -0.10 -6.21 -14.03
N SER A 15 0.19 -6.45 -12.74
CA SER A 15 -0.88 -6.75 -11.77
C SER A 15 -0.55 -6.61 -10.27
N ASP A 16 0.71 -6.41 -9.86
CA ASP A 16 1.08 -6.35 -8.43
C ASP A 16 1.37 -4.92 -7.90
N GLU A 17 1.10 -3.89 -8.71
CA GLU A 17 1.55 -2.52 -8.44
C GLU A 17 1.00 -1.81 -7.18
N PRO A 18 -0.27 -1.98 -6.74
CA PRO A 18 -0.81 -1.13 -5.67
C PRO A 18 -0.31 -1.56 -4.28
N LEU A 19 -0.22 -2.86 -4.01
CA LEU A 19 0.27 -3.37 -2.72
C LEU A 19 1.76 -3.05 -2.54
N GLY A 20 2.58 -3.31 -3.57
CA GLY A 20 4.01 -2.97 -3.51
C GLY A 20 4.26 -1.47 -3.28
N LYS A 21 3.47 -0.59 -3.91
CA LYS A 21 3.55 0.87 -3.67
C LYS A 21 3.19 1.24 -2.23
N ILE A 22 2.20 0.57 -1.63
CA ILE A 22 1.84 0.77 -0.22
C ILE A 22 2.97 0.34 0.69
N ILE A 23 3.50 -0.87 0.50
CA ILE A 23 4.58 -1.41 1.34
C ILE A 23 5.80 -0.51 1.26
N ASN A 24 6.24 -0.14 0.06
CA ASN A 24 7.38 0.77 -0.12
C ASN A 24 7.16 2.12 0.57
N ALA A 25 5.99 2.73 0.41
CA ALA A 25 5.66 3.98 1.07
C ALA A 25 5.73 3.85 2.62
N LEU A 26 5.20 2.76 3.17
CA LEU A 26 5.24 2.52 4.62
C LEU A 26 6.67 2.30 5.14
N LEU A 27 7.50 1.56 4.39
CA LEU A 27 8.90 1.31 4.75
C LEU A 27 9.78 2.55 4.60
N GLU A 28 9.46 3.44 3.64
CA GLU A 28 10.04 4.79 3.54
C GLU A 28 9.54 5.74 4.65
N GLY A 29 8.59 5.26 5.46
CA GLY A 29 8.03 5.99 6.58
C GLY A 29 7.00 7.04 6.20
N MET A 30 6.43 6.97 4.99
CA MET A 30 5.30 7.79 4.55
C MET A 30 4.00 7.34 5.21
N ASP A 31 3.06 8.27 5.39
CA ASP A 31 1.69 7.89 5.72
C ASP A 31 0.99 7.33 4.48
N VAL A 32 0.18 6.29 4.66
CA VAL A 32 -0.70 5.76 3.60
C VAL A 32 -2.14 6.06 3.98
N ILE A 33 -2.83 6.83 3.14
CA ILE A 33 -4.21 7.24 3.36
C ILE A 33 -5.09 6.55 2.33
N VAL A 34 -5.92 5.63 2.79
CA VAL A 34 -6.87 4.87 1.96
C VAL A 34 -8.23 5.53 2.06
N ASN A 35 -8.68 6.17 0.98
CA ASN A 35 -10.03 6.70 0.83
C ASN A 35 -10.92 5.65 0.17
N ASP A 36 -11.69 4.92 0.97
CA ASP A 36 -12.66 3.92 0.50
C ASP A 36 -14.05 4.54 0.38
N ILE A 37 -14.37 4.98 -0.83
CA ILE A 37 -15.62 5.67 -1.16
C ILE A 37 -16.83 4.75 -0.94
N TYR A 38 -16.65 3.43 -1.03
CA TYR A 38 -17.75 2.45 -0.99
C TYR A 38 -17.71 1.56 0.25
N GLY A 39 -16.65 1.64 1.06
CA GLY A 39 -16.47 0.92 2.33
C GLY A 39 -16.32 -0.60 2.20
N GLY A 40 -15.92 -1.10 1.02
CA GLY A 40 -15.88 -2.52 0.70
C GLY A 40 -14.49 -3.09 0.40
N PHE A 41 -13.48 -2.25 0.24
CA PHE A 41 -12.16 -2.65 -0.25
C PHE A 41 -11.03 -2.35 0.74
N SER A 42 -11.23 -1.43 1.69
CA SER A 42 -10.20 -1.02 2.64
C SER A 42 -9.78 -2.14 3.59
N GLU A 43 -10.73 -2.98 4.05
CA GLU A 43 -10.43 -4.07 4.97
C GLU A 43 -9.54 -5.13 4.32
N GLN A 44 -9.89 -5.55 3.09
CA GLN A 44 -9.09 -6.50 2.34
C GLN A 44 -7.69 -5.96 2.03
N LEU A 45 -7.58 -4.68 1.66
CA LEU A 45 -6.29 -4.05 1.41
C LEU A 45 -5.43 -3.99 2.68
N LEU A 46 -6.03 -3.69 3.83
CA LEU A 46 -5.32 -3.73 5.12
C LEU A 46 -4.83 -5.12 5.47
N GLU A 47 -5.65 -6.14 5.27
CA GLU A 47 -5.29 -7.53 5.54
C GLU A 47 -4.10 -7.95 4.70
N LEU A 48 -4.15 -7.71 3.39
CA LEU A 48 -3.02 -7.98 2.48
C LEU A 48 -1.76 -7.20 2.86
N THR A 49 -1.90 -5.93 3.26
CA THR A 49 -0.76 -5.11 3.70
C THR A 49 -0.14 -5.65 4.99
N ARG A 50 -0.96 -6.12 5.94
CA ARG A 50 -0.48 -6.72 7.19
C ARG A 50 0.24 -8.04 6.93
N ASP A 51 -0.33 -8.89 6.08
CA ASP A 51 0.26 -10.18 5.73
C ASP A 51 1.63 -10.00 5.08
N GLU A 52 1.74 -9.06 4.13
CA GLU A 52 3.01 -8.78 3.46
C GLU A 52 4.07 -8.22 4.42
N LEU A 53 3.70 -7.25 5.28
CA LEU A 53 4.62 -6.73 6.30
C LEU A 53 5.05 -7.81 7.30
N LEU A 54 4.16 -8.73 7.66
CA LEU A 54 4.47 -9.85 8.55
C LEU A 54 5.42 -10.85 7.90
N ILE A 55 5.26 -11.14 6.60
CA ILE A 55 6.19 -11.97 5.84
C ILE A 55 7.59 -11.32 5.85
N LEU A 56 7.68 -10.01 5.57
CA LEU A 56 8.96 -9.29 5.61
C LEU A 56 9.63 -9.33 6.98
N GLU A 57 8.85 -9.25 8.07
CA GLU A 57 9.37 -9.39 9.43
C GLU A 57 9.86 -10.82 9.70
N GLN A 58 9.07 -11.84 9.36
CA GLN A 58 9.41 -13.25 9.57
C GLN A 58 10.65 -13.69 8.78
N GLU A 59 10.84 -13.11 7.59
CA GLU A 59 12.03 -13.32 6.75
C GLU A 59 13.24 -12.50 7.21
N ASN A 60 13.11 -11.69 8.28
CA ASN A 60 14.14 -10.77 8.81
C ASN A 60 14.59 -9.70 7.79
N LEU A 61 13.70 -9.31 6.87
CA LEU A 61 13.95 -8.22 5.92
C LEU A 61 13.70 -6.84 6.54
N ILE A 62 12.84 -6.78 7.57
CA ILE A 62 12.57 -5.58 8.39
C ILE A 62 12.59 -5.95 9.88
N GLN A 63 12.79 -4.96 10.75
CA GLN A 63 12.73 -5.15 12.20
C GLN A 63 11.29 -5.06 12.72
N THR A 64 11.02 -5.67 13.89
CA THR A 64 9.69 -5.57 14.56
C THR A 64 9.28 -4.12 14.81
N ASP A 65 10.23 -3.22 15.14
CA ASP A 65 9.94 -1.79 15.30
C ASP A 65 9.50 -1.13 13.99
N GLU A 66 10.08 -1.53 12.85
CA GLU A 66 9.71 -1.04 11.52
C GLU A 66 8.34 -1.56 11.10
N TYR A 67 8.04 -2.83 11.39
CA TYR A 67 6.72 -3.44 11.21
C TYR A 67 5.63 -2.67 12.00
N LEU A 68 5.84 -2.44 13.29
CA LEU A 68 4.89 -1.72 14.14
C LEU A 68 4.71 -0.27 13.69
N ASN A 69 5.81 0.39 13.28
CA ASN A 69 5.78 1.74 12.73
C ASN A 69 5.00 1.80 11.42
N ALA A 70 5.21 0.86 10.49
CA ALA A 70 4.48 0.76 9.24
C ALA A 70 2.97 0.61 9.48
N LEU A 71 2.56 -0.27 10.39
CA LEU A 71 1.15 -0.45 10.73
C LEU A 71 0.50 0.81 11.33
N SER A 72 1.26 1.61 12.07
CA SER A 72 0.74 2.85 12.67
C SER A 72 0.48 3.98 11.65
N LYS A 73 1.00 3.84 10.42
CA LYS A 73 0.97 4.85 9.36
C LYS A 73 -0.11 4.63 8.31
N ILE A 74 -0.94 3.60 8.45
CA ILE A 74 -2.07 3.37 7.55
C ILE A 74 -3.34 3.99 8.14
N HIS A 75 -3.96 4.89 7.38
CA HIS A 75 -5.16 5.61 7.76
C HIS A 75 -6.28 5.32 6.76
N ILE A 76 -7.42 4.79 7.23
CA ILE A 76 -8.61 4.63 6.40
C ILE A 76 -9.55 5.82 6.62
N SER A 77 -10.07 6.36 5.52
CA SER A 77 -11.16 7.31 5.50
C SER A 77 -12.24 6.83 4.54
N ASN A 78 -13.50 7.03 4.92
CA ASN A 78 -14.64 6.85 4.02
C ASN A 78 -15.21 8.22 3.58
N GLU A 79 -14.52 9.32 3.91
CA GLU A 79 -14.95 10.66 3.54
C GLU A 79 -14.35 11.05 2.18
N PRO A 80 -15.18 11.32 1.15
CA PRO A 80 -14.71 11.70 -0.18
C PRO A 80 -13.95 13.05 -0.21
N SER A 81 -13.99 13.81 0.89
CA SER A 81 -13.36 15.11 1.03
C SER A 81 -12.18 15.13 2.01
N PHE A 82 -11.64 13.96 2.39
CA PHE A 82 -10.55 13.87 3.36
C PHE A 82 -9.32 14.64 2.88
N ARG A 83 -9.24 15.92 3.28
CA ARG A 83 -8.07 16.75 3.11
C ARG A 83 -7.01 16.21 4.05
N THR A 84 -5.92 15.76 3.45
CA THR A 84 -4.68 15.33 4.09
C THR A 84 -4.07 16.44 4.96
N CYS A 85 -4.67 16.71 6.12
CA CYS A 85 -4.23 17.78 7.03
C CYS A 85 -3.17 17.32 8.04
N LYS A 86 -2.66 16.08 7.95
CA LYS A 86 -1.83 15.50 9.01
C LYS A 86 -0.37 15.19 8.64
N SER A 87 -0.01 15.13 7.35
CA SER A 87 1.37 14.80 6.99
C SER A 87 1.86 15.50 5.73
N ASN A 88 3.11 15.97 5.82
CA ASN A 88 3.82 16.61 4.70
C ASN A 88 4.25 15.59 3.63
N ASN A 89 4.15 14.29 3.90
CA ASN A 89 4.53 13.21 3.00
C ASN A 89 3.57 12.02 3.16
N ALA A 90 2.61 11.88 2.24
CA ALA A 90 1.62 10.82 2.27
C ALA A 90 1.34 10.25 0.87
N LEU A 91 1.16 8.93 0.79
CA LEU A 91 0.56 8.26 -0.34
C LEU A 91 -0.96 8.20 -0.13
N VAL A 92 -1.71 8.88 -1.00
CA VAL A 92 -3.17 8.84 -0.97
C VAL A 92 -3.68 7.83 -2.00
N LEU A 93 -4.58 6.96 -1.59
CA LEU A 93 -5.17 5.90 -2.40
C LEU A 93 -6.67 6.06 -2.40
N THR A 94 -7.24 6.41 -3.55
CA THR A 94 -8.69 6.45 -3.71
C THR A 94 -9.16 5.12 -4.27
N LEU A 95 -9.82 4.31 -3.45
CA LEU A 95 -10.41 3.06 -3.90
C LEU A 95 -11.74 3.37 -4.59
N ASN A 96 -11.72 3.33 -5.92
CA ASN A 96 -12.90 3.32 -6.77
C ASN A 96 -13.00 1.97 -7.51
N PHE A 97 -14.13 1.70 -8.16
CA PHE A 97 -14.35 0.45 -8.94
C PHE A 97 -13.27 0.15 -10.01
N SER A 98 -12.40 1.13 -10.32
CA SER A 98 -11.27 0.98 -11.25
C SER A 98 -9.89 0.84 -10.60
N TRP A 99 -9.79 0.70 -9.27
CA TRP A 99 -8.52 0.53 -8.53
C TRP A 99 -7.44 1.55 -8.94
N LYS A 100 -7.83 2.80 -9.19
CA LYS A 100 -6.87 3.84 -9.60
C LYS A 100 -6.14 4.41 -8.40
N VAL A 101 -4.85 4.10 -8.30
CA VAL A 101 -3.92 4.75 -7.37
C VAL A 101 -3.57 6.13 -7.92
N GLU A 102 -4.11 7.18 -7.29
CA GLU A 102 -3.77 8.57 -7.61
C GLU A 102 -2.77 9.11 -6.59
N GLN A 103 -1.49 9.05 -6.92
CA GLN A 103 -0.43 9.56 -6.05
C GLN A 103 -0.41 11.10 -6.10
N LEU A 104 -0.88 11.73 -5.02
CA LEU A 104 -0.72 13.17 -4.81
C LEU A 104 0.51 13.40 -3.93
N ILE A 105 1.67 13.61 -4.55
CA ILE A 105 2.85 14.12 -3.83
C ILE A 105 2.66 15.62 -3.65
N ASN A 106 2.60 16.08 -2.41
CA ASN A 106 2.48 17.50 -2.10
C ASN A 106 3.88 18.16 -2.24
N GLU A 107 4.34 18.36 -3.47
CA GLU A 107 5.56 19.12 -3.74
C GLU A 107 5.26 20.63 -3.63
N ASN A 108 5.42 21.20 -2.42
CA ASN A 108 5.76 22.60 -2.08
C ASN A 108 5.31 22.89 -0.63
N LEU A 109 6.11 23.42 0.28
CA LEU A 109 6.81 24.70 0.20
C LEU A 109 8.06 24.69 1.12
N THR A 110 9.26 24.68 0.55
CA THR A 110 10.42 25.32 1.21
C THR A 110 10.80 26.54 0.39
N SER A 111 10.47 27.72 0.91
CA SER A 111 11.21 28.96 0.69
C SER A 111 11.80 29.38 2.01
#